data_AF-A0A959AS43-F1
#
_entry.id   AF-A0A959AS43-F1
#
_cell.length_a   1.000
_cell.length_b   1.000
_cell.length_c   1.000
_cell.angle_alpha   90.00
_cell.angle_beta   90.00
_cell.angle_gamma   90.00
#
_symmetry.space_group_name_H-M   'P 1'
#
loop_
_entity.id
_entity.type
_entity.pdbx_description
1 polymer ?
#
loop_
_entity_poly.entity_id
_entity_poly.type
_entity_poly.pdbx_seq_one_letter_code
_entity_poly.pdbx_strand_id
1 'polypeptide(L)' 'MKIRFKDRLEAVEWIANYVENEGQFEVLREQLNFNYIYEGTYFLNIEEEIGEVVSLNGQKERR' A
#
# COMPACT_ATOMS: atom_id res chain seq x y z
N MET A 1 -9.69 -10.01 -0.52
CA MET A 1 -9.32 -10.99 0.51
C MET A 1 -8.63 -10.22 1.61
N LYS A 2 -8.90 -10.51 2.89
CA LYS A 2 -8.20 -9.84 4.01
C LYS A 2 -7.01 -10.66 4.46
N ILE A 3 -5.82 -10.05 4.49
CA ILE A 3 -4.60 -10.64 5.04
C ILE A 3 -4.27 -9.91 6.34
N ARG A 4 -4.06 -10.64 7.42
CA ARG A 4 -3.72 -10.09 8.74
C ARG A 4 -2.27 -10.41 9.09
N PHE A 5 -1.64 -9.50 9.82
CA PHE A 5 -0.25 -9.61 10.25
C PHE A 5 -0.16 -9.48 11.77
N LYS A 6 0.85 -10.13 12.34
CA LYS A 6 1.18 -10.06 13.77
C LYS A 6 1.68 -8.69 14.16
N ASP A 7 2.53 -8.10 13.31
CA ASP A 7 3.15 -6.81 13.54
C ASP A 7 3.43 -6.06 12.23
N ARG A 8 3.86 -4.82 12.38
CA ARG A 8 4.14 -3.93 11.24
C ARG A 8 5.30 -4.43 10.38
N LEU A 9 6.30 -5.08 10.98
CA LEU A 9 7.48 -5.53 10.23
C LEU A 9 7.07 -6.66 9.27
N GLU A 10 6.35 -7.65 9.77
CA GLU A 10 5.81 -8.75 8.96
C GLU A 10 4.94 -8.22 7.81
N ALA A 11 4.07 -7.24 8.09
CA ALA A 11 3.23 -6.64 7.07
C ALA A 11 4.04 -5.92 5.97
N VAL A 12 5.05 -5.14 6.36
CA VAL A 12 5.90 -4.40 5.41
C VAL A 12 6.75 -5.35 4.56
N GLU A 13 7.32 -6.38 5.16
CA GLU A 13 8.06 -7.42 4.43
C GLU A 13 7.15 -8.14 3.43
N TRP A 14 5.91 -8.44 3.82
CA TRP A 14 4.94 -9.05 2.91
C TRP A 14 4.60 -8.12 1.73
N ILE A 15 4.31 -6.84 1.99
CA ILE A 15 4.01 -5.84 0.95
C ILE A 15 5.17 -5.74 -0.03
N ALA A 16 6.41 -5.61 0.45
CA ALA A 16 7.60 -5.48 -0.38
C ALA A 16 7.82 -6.67 -1.32
N ASN A 17 7.40 -7.88 -0.91
CA ASN A 17 7.49 -9.09 -1.74
C ASN A 17 6.29 -9.30 -2.68
N TYR A 18 5.18 -8.60 -2.43
CA TYR A 18 3.93 -8.78 -3.16
C TYR A 18 3.76 -7.77 -4.32
N VAL A 19 4.25 -6.54 -4.15
CA VAL A 19 4.07 -5.45 -5.11
C VAL A 19 5.18 -5.42 -6.16
N GLU A 20 4.85 -4.91 -7.35
CA GLU A 20 5.79 -4.83 -8.47
C GLU A 20 6.55 -3.50 -8.50
N ASN A 21 6.00 -2.46 -7.86
CA ASN A 21 6.56 -1.12 -7.88
C ASN A 21 6.35 -0.35 -6.57
N GLU A 22 7.10 0.75 -6.44
CA GLU A 22 7.08 1.62 -5.25
C GLU A 22 5.72 2.32 -5.05
N GLY A 23 5.00 2.64 -6.13
CA GLY A 23 3.68 3.27 -6.03
C GLY A 23 2.65 2.36 -5.35
N GLN A 24 2.64 1.08 -5.71
CA GLN A 24 1.81 0.05 -5.06
C GLN A 24 2.23 -0.19 -3.61
N PHE A 25 3.53 -0.20 -3.34
CA PHE A 25 4.06 -0.32 -1.98
C PHE A 25 3.50 0.78 -1.08
N GLU A 26 3.55 2.04 -1.52
CA GLU A 26 3.05 3.17 -0.74
C GLU A 26 1.54 3.09 -0.53
N VAL A 27 0.75 2.69 -1.53
CA VAL A 27 -0.71 2.53 -1.37
C VAL A 27 -1.03 1.49 -0.28
N LEU A 28 -0.40 0.31 -0.34
CA LEU A 28 -0.65 -0.72 0.67
C LEU A 28 -0.09 -0.36 2.04
N ARG A 29 1.06 0.33 2.11
CA ARG A 29 1.63 0.84 3.36
C ARG A 29 0.71 1.84 4.04
N GLU A 30 0.09 2.74 3.27
CA GLU A 30 -0.88 3.68 3.81
C GLU A 30 -2.16 2.96 4.25
N GLN A 31 -2.70 2.02 3.45
CA GLN A 31 -3.84 1.20 3.87
C GLN A 31 -3.57 0.50 5.21
N LEU A 32 -2.38 -0.09 5.37
CA LEU A 32 -1.95 -0.75 6.59
C LEU A 32 -1.93 0.22 7.79
N ASN A 33 -1.39 1.42 7.60
CA ASN A 33 -1.36 2.46 8.63
C ASN A 33 -2.77 2.90 9.02
N PHE A 34 -3.65 3.14 8.04
CA PHE A 34 -5.06 3.50 8.27
C PHE A 34 -5.78 2.42 9.08
N ASN A 35 -5.65 1.15 8.70
CA ASN A 35 -6.28 0.04 9.39
C ASN A 35 -5.79 -0.07 10.84
N TYR A 36 -4.50 0.15 11.10
CA TYR A 36 -3.99 0.16 12.47
C TYR A 36 -4.53 1.35 13.29
N ILE A 37 -4.61 2.55 12.71
CA ILE A 37 -5.11 3.74 13.40
C ILE A 37 -6.58 3.56 13.84
N TYR A 38 -7.41 2.98 12.97
CA TYR A 38 -8.85 2.90 13.22
C TYR A 38 -9.33 1.59 13.84
N GLU A 39 -8.64 0.47 13.59
CA GLU A 39 -9.03 -0.86 14.08
C GLU A 39 -8.00 -1.48 15.03
N GLY A 40 -6.84 -0.84 15.24
CA GLY A 40 -5.78 -1.37 16.12
C GLY A 40 -5.13 -2.66 15.59
N THR A 41 -5.31 -2.99 14.31
CA THR A 41 -4.83 -4.24 13.72
C THR A 41 -4.18 -4.02 12.36
N TYR A 42 -3.11 -4.77 12.10
CA TYR A 42 -2.40 -4.76 10.83
C TYR A 42 -3.05 -5.74 9.86
N PHE A 43 -3.78 -5.22 8.88
CA PHE A 43 -4.34 -6.03 7.80
C PHE A 43 -4.39 -5.25 6.48
N LEU A 44 -4.49 -5.99 5.37
CA LEU A 44 -4.70 -5.45 4.03
C LEU A 44 -5.97 -6.02 3.43
N ASN A 45 -6.64 -5.26 2.57
CA ASN A 45 -7.75 -5.75 1.76
C ASN A 45 -7.32 -5.74 0.28
N ILE A 46 -7.02 -6.93 -0.25
CA ILE A 46 -6.50 -7.12 -1.62
C ILE A 46 -7.57 -7.63 -2.60
N GLU A 47 -8.86 -7.45 -2.27
CA GLU A 47 -9.97 -7.75 -3.20
C GLU A 47 -10.16 -6.66 -4.26
N GLU A 48 -9.63 -5.46 -4.00
CA GLU A 48 -9.71 -4.30 -4.88
C GLU A 48 -8.41 -4.18 -5.69
N GLU A 49 -8.51 -3.68 -6.93
CA GLU A 49 -7.31 -3.37 -7.72
C GLU A 49 -6.40 -2.42 -6.93
N ILE A 50 -5.12 -2.76 -6.87
CA ILE A 50 -4.13 -1.96 -6.16
C ILE A 50 -3.86 -0.73 -7.03
N GLY A 51 -4.36 0.42 -6.59
CA GLY A 51 -4.02 1.70 -7.21
C GLY A 51 -2.51 1.96 -7.15
N GLU A 52 -2.02 2.80 -8.06
CA GLU A 52 -0.61 3.20 -8.10
C GLU A 52 -0.50 4.72 -7.89
N VAL A 53 0.43 5.15 -7.04
CA VAL A 53 0.78 6.56 -6.92
C VAL A 53 1.68 6.94 -8.11
N VAL A 54 1.15 7.75 -9.03
CA VAL A 54 1.93 8.32 -10.13
C VAL A 54 2.38 9.73 -9.78
N SER A 55 3.69 9.99 -9.78
CA SER A 55 4.23 11.34 -9.60
C SER A 55 3.92 12.20 -10.84
N LEU A 56 3.12 13.25 -10.68
CA LEU A 56 2.74 14.17 -11.79
C LEU A 56 3.86 15.09 -12.29
N ASN A 57 5.11 14.88 -11.87
CA ASN A 57 6.24 15.77 -12.18
C ASN A 57 6.67 15.77 -13.67
N GLY A 58 6.01 14.98 -14.54
CA GLY A 58 6.25 14.96 -15.99
C GLY A 58 5.31 15.83 -16.84
N GLN A 59 4.28 16.48 -16.28
CA GLN A 59 3.40 17.38 -17.03
C GLN A 59 3.85 18.84 -16.95
N LYS A 60 5.11 19.10 -17.32
CA LYS A 60 5.49 20.39 -17.88
C LYS A 60 5.81 20.18 -19.35
N GLU A 61 5.25 21.05 -20.17
CA GLU A 61 5.36 21.12 -21.63
C GLU A 61 4.49 20.12 -22.41
N ARG A 62 3.30 20.57 -22.83
CA ARG A 62 3.03 20.84 -24.26
C ARG A 62 1.93 21.90 -24.41
N ARG A 63 2.40 23.09 -24.80
CA ARG A 63 1.75 24.19 -25.56
C ARG A 63 0.58 24.94 -24.93
#